data_AF-A0A3E0KRM2-F1
#
_entry.id   AF-A0A3E0KRM2-F1
#
_cell.length_a   1.000
_cell.length_b   1.000
_cell.length_c   1.000
_cell.angle_alpha   90.00
_cell.angle_beta   90.00
_cell.angle_gamma   90.00
#
_symmetry.space_group_name_H-M   'P 1'
#
loop_
_entity.id
_entity.type
_entity.pdbx_description
1 polymer ?
#
loop_
_entity_poly.entity_id
_entity_poly.type
_entity_poly.pdbx_seq_one_letter_code
_entity_poly.pdbx_strand_id
1 'polypeptide(L)' 'MAGGVGAGAVTVDGAARCWGLDFIPLAVERFDLVIPAAFADLPAVQALLEVLDSRLLRREVEALGGYDVSAMGEITRVAP' A
#
# COMPACT_ATOMS: atom_id res chain seq x y z
N MET A 1 11.64 14.49 37.14
CA MET A 1 10.61 15.53 36.87
C MET A 1 10.55 15.74 35.37
N ALA A 2 9.33 15.75 34.81
CA ALA A 2 8.90 16.31 33.52
C ALA A 2 9.83 16.04 32.31
N GLY A 3 9.48 15.17 31.36
CA GLY A 3 8.24 15.20 30.59
C GLY A 3 8.68 15.26 29.13
N GLY A 4 9.07 14.11 28.58
CA GLY A 4 9.46 14.02 27.18
C GLY A 4 8.21 14.15 26.32
N VAL A 5 7.90 15.36 25.88
CA VAL A 5 7.08 15.54 24.68
C VAL A 5 7.91 14.99 23.52
N GLY A 6 7.80 13.69 23.27
CA GLY A 6 8.27 13.11 22.03
C GLY A 6 7.45 13.72 20.90
N ALA A 7 8.11 14.43 20.00
CA ALA A 7 7.47 14.88 18.77
C ALA A 7 7.12 13.62 17.96
N GLY A 8 5.83 13.28 17.92
CA GLY A 8 5.29 12.20 17.09
C GLY A 8 4.53 12.78 15.90
N ALA A 9 4.51 12.04 14.80
CA ALA A 9 3.71 12.36 13.62
C ALA A 9 2.95 11.12 13.17
N VAL A 10 1.82 11.31 12.48
CA VAL A 10 1.09 10.22 11.84
C VAL A 10 1.78 9.91 10.50
N THR A 11 2.13 8.65 10.29
CA THR A 11 2.77 8.16 9.07
C THR A 11 2.43 6.68 8.85
N VAL A 12 2.93 6.13 7.75
CA VAL A 12 2.82 4.70 7.42
C VAL A 12 4.06 3.93 7.90
N ASP A 13 3.90 2.64 8.23
CA ASP A 13 4.97 1.79 8.77
C ASP A 13 6.22 1.79 7.86
N GLY A 14 6.03 1.62 6.55
CA GLY A 14 7.14 1.63 5.59
C GLY A 14 7.99 2.90 5.67
N ALA A 15 7.36 4.07 5.86
CA ALA A 15 8.09 5.33 6.03
C ALA A 15 8.86 5.35 7.35
N ALA A 16 8.23 5.01 8.48
CA ALA A 16 8.92 4.97 9.78
C ALA A 16 10.15 4.04 9.75
N ARG A 17 10.03 2.87 9.12
CA ARG A 17 11.11 1.89 8.93
C ARG A 17 12.26 2.43 8.09
N CYS A 18 11.99 3.13 6.98
CA CYS A 18 13.03 3.74 6.16
C CYS A 18 13.91 4.73 6.95
N TRP A 19 13.36 5.35 8.00
CA TRP A 19 14.07 6.29 8.87
C TRP A 19 14.53 5.68 10.21
N GLY A 20 14.32 4.37 10.42
CA GLY A 20 14.69 3.69 11.66
C GLY A 20 13.95 4.19 12.90
N LEU A 21 12.73 4.69 12.72
CA LEU A 21 11.89 5.22 13.80
C LEU A 21 11.05 4.12 14.45
N ASP A 22 10.77 4.27 15.74
CA ASP A 22 9.77 3.45 16.42
C ASP A 22 8.39 3.70 15.80
N PHE A 23 7.66 2.61 15.52
CA PHE A 23 6.31 2.67 14.94
C PHE A 23 5.29 2.05 15.90
N ILE A 24 4.21 2.80 16.18
CA ILE A 24 3.08 2.34 16.97
C ILE A 24 1.88 2.21 16.02
N PRO A 25 1.40 0.99 15.71
CA PRO A 25 0.28 0.80 14.79
C PRO A 25 -1.02 1.35 15.40
N LEU A 26 -1.66 2.27 14.69
CA LEU A 26 -2.95 2.87 15.10
C LEU A 26 -4.14 2.24 14.37
N ALA A 27 -3.99 2.00 13.07
CA ALA A 27 -5.00 1.41 12.21
C ALA A 27 -4.34 0.73 11.00
N VAL A 28 -5.09 -0.17 10.37
CA VAL A 28 -4.75 -0.73 9.04
C VAL A 28 -5.64 -0.03 8.02
N GLU A 29 -5.02 0.56 7.01
CA GLU A 29 -5.72 1.22 5.91
C GLU A 29 -5.51 0.44 4.62
N ARG A 30 -6.61 0.08 3.95
CA ARG A 30 -6.59 -0.59 2.65
C ARG A 30 -6.81 0.46 1.56
N PHE A 31 -5.98 0.41 0.52
CA PHE A 31 -6.12 1.25 -0.66
C PHE A 31 -6.53 0.41 -1.86
N ASP A 32 -7.54 0.86 -2.59
CA ASP A 32 -7.96 0.27 -3.86
C ASP A 32 -7.61 1.22 -5.02
N LEU A 33 -7.09 0.66 -6.12
CA LEU A 33 -6.89 1.40 -7.36
C LEU A 33 -8.20 1.39 -8.16
N VAL A 34 -8.87 2.53 -8.24
CA VAL A 34 -10.13 2.66 -9.00
C VAL A 34 -9.85 3.04 -10.45
N ILE A 35 -10.31 2.20 -11.36
CA ILE A 35 -10.20 2.42 -12.81
C ILE A 35 -11.61 2.62 -13.37
N PRO A 36 -11.90 3.76 -14.01
CA PRO A 36 -13.17 3.94 -14.73
C PRO A 36 -13.35 2.85 -15.78
N ALA A 37 -14.53 2.24 -15.84
CA ALA A 37 -14.80 1.10 -16.72
C ALA A 37 -14.51 1.39 -18.21
N ALA A 38 -14.68 2.65 -18.64
CA ALA A 38 -14.35 3.09 -20.00
C ALA A 38 -12.87 2.92 -20.38
N PHE A 39 -11.97 2.78 -19.39
CA PHE A 39 -10.53 2.63 -19.60
C PHE A 39 -10.04 1.20 -19.33
N ALA A 40 -10.92 0.29 -18.87
CA ALA A 40 -10.52 -1.05 -18.45
C ALA A 40 -9.79 -1.82 -19.57
N ASP A 41 -10.24 -1.68 -20.81
CA ASP A 41 -9.70 -2.43 -21.96
C ASP A 41 -8.50 -1.74 -22.63
N LEU A 42 -8.03 -0.60 -22.12
CA LEU A 42 -6.85 0.05 -22.67
C LEU A 42 -5.62 -0.85 -22.47
N PRO A 43 -4.76 -1.06 -23.50
CA PRO A 43 -3.58 -1.90 -23.37
C PRO A 43 -2.66 -1.51 -22.21
N ALA A 44 -2.55 -0.20 -21.92
CA ALA A 44 -1.76 0.29 -20.79
C ALA A 44 -2.36 -0.09 -19.42
N VAL A 45 -3.69 -0.12 -19.32
CA VAL A 45 -4.39 -0.54 -18.09
C VAL A 45 -4.23 -2.04 -17.88
N GLN A 46 -4.37 -2.83 -18.95
CA GLN A 46 -4.14 -4.28 -18.87
C GLN A 46 -2.69 -4.59 -18.43
N ALA A 47 -1.70 -3.92 -19.03
CA ALA A 47 -0.31 -4.07 -18.62
C ALA A 47 -0.06 -3.69 -17.15
N LEU A 48 -0.70 -2.63 -16.65
CA LEU A 48 -0.62 -2.25 -15.24
C LEU A 48 -1.21 -3.34 -14.33
N LEU A 49 -2.39 -3.87 -14.67
CA LEU A 49 -3.05 -4.93 -13.91
C LEU A 49 -2.22 -6.22 -13.88
N GLU A 50 -1.61 -6.60 -15.01
CA GLU A 50 -0.68 -7.74 -15.10
C GLU A 50 0.54 -7.56 -14.19
N VAL A 51 1.09 -6.34 -14.12
CA VAL A 51 2.22 -6.02 -13.24
C VAL A 51 1.80 -6.10 -11.77
N LEU A 52 0.61 -5.61 -11.41
CA LEU A 52 0.06 -5.69 -10.06
C LEU A 52 -0.19 -7.13 -9.59
N ASP A 53 -0.54 -8.04 -10.50
CA ASP A 53 -0.69 -9.47 -10.19
C ASP A 53 0.65 -10.25 -10.22
N SER A 54 1.74 -9.60 -10.63
CA SER A 54 3.02 -10.29 -10.80
C SER A 54 3.66 -10.70 -9.46
N ARG A 55 4.18 -11.93 -9.41
CA ARG A 55 4.98 -12.43 -8.27
C ARG A 55 6.24 -11.62 -8.02
N LEU A 56 6.81 -11.03 -9.06
CA LEU A 56 8.01 -10.20 -8.95
C LEU A 56 7.69 -8.95 -8.12
N LEU A 57 6.68 -8.17 -8.54
CA LEU A 57 6.31 -6.95 -7.83
C LEU A 57 5.84 -7.25 -6.40
N ARG A 58 5.06 -8.33 -6.20
CA ARG A 58 4.65 -8.77 -4.86
C ARG A 58 5.82 -8.93 -3.91
N ARG A 59 6.89 -9.61 -4.34
CA ARG A 59 8.10 -9.83 -3.54
C ARG A 59 8.85 -8.52 -3.25
N GLU A 60 8.93 -7.63 -4.23
CA GLU A 60 9.57 -6.32 -4.06
C GLU A 60 8.81 -5.50 -3.00
N VAL A 61 7.47 -5.49 -3.04
CA VAL A 61 6.64 -4.77 -2.05
C VAL A 61 6.72 -5.41 -0.66
N GLU A 62 6.70 -6.75 -0.56
CA GLU A 62 6.92 -7.47 0.70
C GLU A 62 8.28 -7.12 1.32
N ALA A 63 9.32 -6.94 0.50
CA ALA A 63 10.67 -6.60 0.95
C ALA A 63 10.81 -5.18 1.49
N LEU A 64 9.98 -4.22 1.03
CA LEU A 64 9.88 -2.89 1.66
C LEU A 64 9.39 -3.01 3.11
N GLY A 65 8.47 -3.96 3.33
CA GLY A 65 7.84 -4.23 4.61
C GLY A 65 6.93 -3.10 5.09
N GLY A 66 6.04 -3.43 6.02
CA GLY A 66 4.96 -2.53 6.43
C GLY A 66 3.80 -2.42 5.44
N TYR A 67 3.81 -3.25 4.38
CA TYR A 67 2.70 -3.42 3.45
C TYR A 67 2.13 -4.83 3.56
N ASP A 68 0.81 -4.94 3.67
CA ASP A 68 0.08 -6.18 3.46
C ASP A 68 -0.28 -6.30 1.97
N VAL A 69 0.29 -7.31 1.30
CA VAL A 69 0.06 -7.55 -0.13
C VAL A 69 -1.00 -8.62 -0.39
N SER A 70 -1.66 -9.17 0.63
CA SER A 70 -2.58 -10.32 0.50
C SER A 70 -3.65 -10.14 -0.59
N ALA A 71 -4.19 -8.93 -0.74
CA ALA A 71 -5.20 -8.57 -1.76
C ALA A 71 -4.63 -7.89 -3.02
N MET A 72 -3.30 -7.75 -3.13
CA MET A 72 -2.66 -7.09 -4.28
C MET A 72 -2.99 -7.84 -5.58
N GLY A 73 -3.40 -7.11 -6.62
CA GLY A 73 -3.82 -7.66 -7.91
C GLY A 73 -5.26 -8.16 -7.95
N GLU A 74 -6.00 -8.14 -6.83
CA GLU A 74 -7.42 -8.49 -6.82
C GLU A 74 -8.24 -7.43 -7.59
N ILE A 75 -9.04 -7.89 -8.56
CA ILE A 75 -9.91 -7.02 -9.36
C ILE A 75 -11.35 -7.25 -8.94
N THR A 76 -12.00 -6.19 -8.49
CA THR A 76 -13.43 -6.21 -8.15
C THR A 76 -14.15 -5.02 -8.76
N ARG A 77 -15.47 -5.15 -8.93
CA ARG A 77 -16.31 -3.99 -9.23
C ARG A 77 -16.59 -3.26 -7.94
N VAL A 78 -16.30 -1.96 -7.94
CA VAL A 78 -16.72 -1.07 -6.87
C VAL A 78 -18.22 -0.82 -7.03
N ALA A 79 -19.02 -1.22 -6.02
CA ALA A 79 -20.43 -0.86 -5.97
C ALA A 79 -20.56 0.65 -5.65
N PRO A 80 -21.58 1.33 -6.20
CA PRO A 80 -21.83 2.74 -5.90
C PRO A 80 -22.24 2.98 -4.45
#